data_AF-M2XXH9-F1
#
_entry.id   AF-M2XXH9-F1
#
_cell.length_a   1.000
_cell.length_b   1.000
_cell.length_c   1.000
_cell.angle_alpha   90.00
_cell.angle_beta   90.00
_cell.angle_gamma   90.00
#
_symmetry.space_group_name_H-M   'P 1'
#
loop_
_entity.id
_entity.type
_entity.pdbx_description
1 polymer ?
#
loop_
_entity_poly.entity_id
_entity_poly.type
_entity_poly.pdbx_seq_one_letter_code
_entity_poly.pdbx_strand_id
1 'polypeptide(L)'
;MLSYFYPLQLTRWNCAGQLWKKQLLGKRYSSGAVNIKTVEHSPFWSRSLKQLLGSHQFSDKNVIAGESTVRDALEQMEKVDMSIVAVTGTQNDWLGIFSERDLIRLIARGGNINNMYVRDALSKKEGVATCFLNQRVSDLGKIFTTQNVQNIVVMKESSLKNTIHDLAGLITSRELAQYFHSMEPAVVEEFEHVLVKDMLDHNKSKVHERLNEQSILAVELSSQVKDAVHLMAKYGVGCVMVTSDHSKGALHPYPDVIGMFTEREYIRNCLLKGKDKDNCRVGDVMQSNMALVTPEFSAAQFIRLFADSHVRYLPVFSTSPEDAQDSTSMCLGLFSIKDIFFLLFSSG
;
A
#
# COMPACT_ATOMS: atom_id res chain seq x y z
N MET A 1 -29.24 25.53 21.02
CA MET A 1 -28.25 24.44 20.99
C MET A 1 -28.79 23.31 20.13
N LEU A 2 -28.56 23.39 18.82
CA LEU A 2 -28.91 22.33 17.87
C LEU A 2 -27.60 21.69 17.43
N SER A 3 -27.36 20.47 17.90
CA SER A 3 -26.25 19.62 17.48
C SER A 3 -26.45 19.20 16.03
N TYR A 4 -25.60 19.70 15.13
CA TYR A 4 -25.50 19.22 13.76
C TYR A 4 -24.88 17.81 13.78
N PHE A 5 -25.73 16.79 13.87
CA PHE A 5 -25.38 15.44 13.43
C PHE A 5 -25.27 15.48 11.91
N TYR A 6 -24.04 15.39 11.37
CA TYR A 6 -23.85 15.09 9.96
C TYR A 6 -24.37 13.67 9.69
N PRO A 7 -25.35 13.47 8.80
CA PRO A 7 -25.66 12.12 8.34
C PRO A 7 -24.47 11.63 7.53
N LEU A 8 -23.80 10.58 8.02
CA LEU A 8 -22.92 9.73 7.21
C LEU A 8 -23.77 9.24 6.03
N GLN A 9 -23.64 9.88 4.87
CA GLN A 9 -24.15 9.32 3.63
C GLN A 9 -23.38 8.03 3.41
N LEU A 10 -24.03 6.89 3.64
CA LEU A 10 -23.57 5.55 3.25
C LEU A 10 -23.45 5.54 1.73
N THR A 11 -22.33 6.03 1.22
CA THR A 11 -22.00 6.05 -0.21
C THR A 11 -21.70 4.63 -0.66
N ARG A 12 -22.33 4.21 -1.76
CA ARG A 12 -22.16 2.91 -2.42
C ARG A 12 -20.67 2.57 -2.54
N TRP A 13 -20.28 1.42 -1.98
CA TRP A 13 -18.99 0.83 -2.26
C TRP A 13 -18.94 0.44 -3.73
N ASN A 14 -17.95 0.96 -4.43
CA ASN A 14 -17.74 0.59 -5.81
C ASN A 14 -16.94 -0.71 -5.86
N CYS A 15 -17.65 -1.83 -5.99
CA CYS A 15 -17.08 -2.90 -6.80
C CYS A 15 -16.84 -2.35 -8.20
N ALA A 16 -15.83 -2.81 -8.92
CA ALA A 16 -15.57 -2.41 -10.30
C ALA A 16 -16.86 -2.43 -11.15
N GLY A 17 -17.57 -1.30 -11.29
CA GLY A 17 -19.02 -1.40 -11.48
C GLY A 17 -19.79 -0.14 -11.87
N GLN A 18 -19.15 0.92 -12.35
CA GLN A 18 -19.90 1.95 -13.11
C GLN A 18 -19.45 2.16 -14.56
N LEU A 19 -18.34 1.57 -15.01
CA LEU A 19 -17.89 1.71 -16.42
C LEU A 19 -17.60 0.39 -17.17
N TRP A 20 -17.38 -0.74 -16.49
CA TRP A 20 -16.66 -1.86 -17.12
C TRP A 20 -17.42 -3.18 -17.27
N LYS A 21 -18.72 -3.20 -16.94
CA LYS A 21 -19.57 -4.41 -17.03
C LYS A 21 -19.79 -4.96 -18.46
N LYS A 22 -19.31 -4.27 -19.51
CA LYS A 22 -19.54 -4.68 -20.91
C LYS A 22 -18.39 -5.43 -21.58
N GLN A 23 -17.22 -5.59 -20.99
CA GLN A 23 -16.07 -6.17 -21.71
C GLN A 23 -15.40 -7.44 -21.13
N LEU A 24 -15.64 -7.82 -19.86
CA LEU A 24 -14.83 -8.88 -19.25
C LEU A 24 -15.60 -10.01 -18.54
N LEU A 25 -16.93 -9.91 -18.39
CA LEU A 25 -17.76 -11.00 -17.86
C LEU A 25 -18.07 -12.02 -18.97
N GLY A 26 -17.11 -12.90 -19.26
CA GLY A 26 -17.32 -13.98 -20.24
C GLY A 26 -16.32 -15.13 -20.23
N LYS A 27 -15.20 -15.01 -19.50
CA LYS A 27 -14.19 -16.09 -19.46
C LYS A 27 -14.07 -16.66 -18.05
N ARG A 28 -14.57 -17.88 -17.88
CA ARG A 28 -14.26 -18.71 -16.71
C ARG A 28 -12.85 -19.27 -16.88
N TYR A 29 -11.92 -18.88 -16.02
CA TYR A 29 -10.56 -19.41 -16.02
C TYR A 29 -10.44 -20.51 -14.97
N SER A 30 -9.97 -21.69 -15.39
CA SER A 30 -9.66 -22.81 -14.50
C SER A 30 -8.38 -22.51 -13.71
N SER A 31 -8.36 -22.86 -12.42
CA SER A 31 -7.18 -22.77 -11.56
C SER A 31 -6.07 -23.68 -12.08
N GLY A 32 -5.04 -23.10 -12.70
CA GLY A 32 -3.74 -23.74 -12.88
C GLY A 32 -2.80 -23.24 -11.80
N ALA A 33 -2.04 -24.14 -11.15
CA ALA A 33 -0.97 -23.71 -10.26
C ALA A 33 0.00 -22.80 -11.02
N VAL A 34 0.25 -21.59 -10.48
CA VAL A 34 1.22 -20.65 -11.06
C VAL A 34 2.60 -21.28 -10.96
N ASN A 35 3.12 -21.77 -12.09
CA ASN A 35 4.45 -22.33 -12.14
C ASN A 35 5.46 -21.18 -12.17
N ILE A 36 6.21 -20.92 -11.09
CA ILE A 36 7.23 -19.86 -11.00
C ILE A 36 8.19 -19.87 -12.20
N LYS A 37 8.41 -21.04 -12.83
CA LYS A 37 9.22 -21.16 -14.04
C LYS A 37 8.71 -20.31 -15.22
N THR A 38 7.42 -20.00 -15.32
CA THR A 38 6.91 -19.11 -16.39
C THR A 38 7.25 -17.64 -16.14
N VAL A 39 7.44 -17.24 -14.88
CA VAL A 39 7.85 -15.87 -14.50
C VAL A 39 9.28 -15.60 -14.95
N GLU A 40 10.21 -16.53 -14.76
CA GLU A 40 11.61 -16.32 -15.17
C GLU A 40 11.81 -16.22 -16.70
N HIS A 41 10.92 -16.82 -17.49
CA HIS A 41 10.97 -16.80 -18.95
C HIS A 41 10.21 -15.65 -19.58
N SER A 42 9.43 -14.89 -18.81
CA SER A 42 8.68 -13.77 -19.37
C SER A 42 9.63 -12.60 -19.70
N PRO A 43 9.51 -12.00 -20.90
CA PRO A 43 10.34 -10.87 -21.31
C PRO A 43 10.30 -9.71 -20.31
N PHE A 44 9.16 -9.56 -19.63
CA PHE A 44 8.94 -8.54 -18.62
C PHE A 44 9.96 -8.60 -17.48
N TRP A 45 10.13 -9.77 -16.85
CA TRP A 45 10.99 -9.93 -15.68
C TRP A 45 12.47 -9.81 -16.01
N SER A 46 12.82 -10.01 -17.28
CA SER A 46 14.16 -9.80 -17.82
C SER A 46 14.52 -8.34 -18.10
N ARG A 47 13.53 -7.43 -18.14
CA ARG A 47 13.76 -5.99 -18.38
C ARG A 47 14.64 -5.40 -17.29
N SER A 48 15.42 -4.38 -17.65
CA SER A 48 16.22 -3.62 -16.69
C SER A 48 15.36 -2.64 -15.89
N LEU A 49 15.79 -2.30 -14.67
CA LEU A 49 15.13 -1.27 -13.86
C LEU A 49 15.15 0.11 -14.51
N LYS A 50 16.13 0.40 -15.36
CA LYS A 50 16.15 1.60 -16.21
C LYS A 50 14.93 1.66 -17.13
N GLN A 51 14.53 0.54 -17.72
CA GLN A 51 13.32 0.45 -18.54
C GLN A 51 12.05 0.50 -17.70
N LEU A 52 12.10 0.02 -16.44
CA LEU A 52 10.98 0.07 -15.51
C LEU A 52 10.68 1.50 -15.04
N LEU A 53 11.71 2.25 -14.65
CA LEU A 53 11.56 3.61 -14.16
C LEU A 53 11.14 4.59 -15.26
N GLY A 54 11.47 4.31 -16.53
CA GLY A 54 11.02 5.10 -17.69
C GLY A 54 11.24 6.61 -17.49
N SER A 55 10.14 7.39 -17.50
CA SER A 55 10.09 8.84 -17.22
C SER A 55 9.82 9.19 -15.75
N HIS A 56 9.52 8.21 -14.88
CA HIS A 56 9.30 8.38 -13.43
C HIS A 56 10.64 8.45 -12.67
N GLN A 57 11.58 9.19 -13.24
CA GLN A 57 12.93 9.30 -12.69
C GLN A 57 12.91 10.12 -11.40
N PHE A 58 13.86 9.77 -10.54
CA PHE A 58 14.15 10.55 -9.36
C PHE A 58 14.35 12.03 -9.72
N SER A 59 13.62 12.89 -9.02
CA SER A 59 13.58 14.33 -9.25
C SER A 59 13.72 15.07 -7.92
N ASP A 60 13.89 16.39 -7.98
CA ASP A 60 13.96 17.23 -6.79
C ASP A 60 12.72 17.09 -5.89
N LYS A 61 11.56 16.74 -6.46
CA LYS A 61 10.33 16.47 -5.70
C LYS A 61 10.46 15.27 -4.76
N ASN A 62 11.39 14.35 -5.03
CA ASN A 62 11.64 13.15 -4.23
C ASN A 62 12.64 13.40 -3.09
N VAL A 63 13.25 14.58 -3.02
CA VAL A 63 14.32 14.90 -2.07
C VAL A 63 13.82 15.90 -1.04
N ILE A 64 14.26 15.75 0.20
CA ILE A 64 14.13 16.78 1.22
C ILE A 64 15.44 16.96 1.99
N ALA A 65 15.77 18.20 2.36
CA ALA A 65 16.91 18.50 3.21
C ALA A 65 16.67 17.96 4.63
N GLY A 66 17.69 17.36 5.23
CA GLY A 66 17.62 16.79 6.57
C GLY A 66 17.32 17.81 7.67
N GLU A 67 17.63 19.09 7.42
CA GLU A 67 17.28 20.24 8.28
C GLU A 67 15.81 20.68 8.15
N SER A 68 15.06 20.14 7.19
CA SER A 68 13.61 20.38 7.12
C SER A 68 12.93 19.65 8.26
N THR A 69 11.75 20.11 8.65
CA THR A 69 10.99 19.44 9.71
C THR A 69 10.26 18.21 9.17
N VAL A 70 9.92 17.29 10.06
CA VAL A 70 9.05 16.14 9.74
C VAL A 70 7.74 16.61 9.10
N ARG A 71 7.18 17.74 9.56
CA ARG A 71 5.97 18.32 8.97
C ARG A 71 6.19 18.74 7.51
N ASP A 72 7.30 19.42 7.21
CA ASP A 72 7.63 19.83 5.83
C ASP A 72 7.74 18.62 4.90
N ALA A 73 8.35 17.52 5.37
CA ALA A 73 8.41 16.26 4.62
C ALA A 73 7.03 15.70 4.30
N LEU A 74 6.14 15.67 5.30
CA LEU A 74 4.79 15.15 5.15
C LEU A 74 3.95 16.03 4.21
N GLU A 75 4.10 17.35 4.27
CA GLU A 75 3.42 18.28 3.36
C GLU A 75 3.93 18.15 1.92
N GLN A 76 5.24 17.98 1.72
CA GLN A 76 5.80 17.69 0.40
C GLN A 76 5.27 16.35 -0.13
N MET A 77 5.36 15.29 0.67
CA MET A 77 4.84 13.97 0.33
C MET A 77 3.36 14.03 -0.03
N GLU A 78 2.57 14.86 0.66
CA GLU A 78 1.17 15.04 0.36
C GLU A 78 0.94 15.70 -0.99
N LYS A 79 1.65 16.81 -1.24
CA LYS A 79 1.51 17.63 -2.44
C LYS A 79 1.82 16.86 -3.74
N VAL A 80 2.74 15.90 -3.69
CA VAL A 80 3.10 15.07 -4.86
C VAL A 80 2.62 13.62 -4.76
N ASP A 81 1.76 13.34 -3.78
CA ASP A 81 1.14 12.05 -3.51
C ASP A 81 2.13 10.88 -3.27
N MET A 82 3.26 11.16 -2.65
CA MET A 82 4.28 10.16 -2.31
C MET A 82 4.11 9.61 -0.88
N SER A 83 4.62 8.41 -0.64
CA SER A 83 4.72 7.79 0.70
C SER A 83 6.14 7.79 1.27
N ILE A 84 7.10 8.34 0.53
CA ILE A 84 8.52 8.31 0.84
C ILE A 84 9.22 9.52 0.21
N VAL A 85 10.26 10.00 0.87
CA VAL A 85 11.24 10.95 0.34
C VAL A 85 12.65 10.48 0.68
N ALA A 86 13.61 10.78 -0.18
CA ALA A 86 15.02 10.64 0.12
C ALA A 86 15.50 11.88 0.89
N VAL A 87 16.35 11.66 1.90
CA VAL A 87 16.81 12.72 2.79
C VAL A 87 18.26 13.05 2.47
N THR A 88 18.55 14.34 2.27
CA THR A 88 19.89 14.83 1.95
C THR A 88 20.51 15.63 3.10
N GLY A 89 21.82 15.47 3.30
CA GLY A 89 22.62 16.20 4.29
C GLY A 89 23.45 17.33 3.67
N THR A 90 24.53 17.69 4.35
CA THR A 90 25.52 18.64 3.82
C THR A 90 26.14 18.12 2.53
N GLN A 91 26.46 19.01 1.59
CA GLN A 91 27.14 18.66 0.33
C GLN A 91 26.41 17.60 -0.52
N ASN A 92 25.08 17.50 -0.41
CA ASN A 92 24.25 16.52 -1.12
C ASN A 92 24.46 15.05 -0.69
N ASP A 93 25.01 14.81 0.50
CA ASP A 93 25.12 13.46 1.05
C ASP A 93 23.73 12.82 1.14
N TRP A 94 23.60 11.57 0.73
CA TRP A 94 22.38 10.81 0.98
C TRP A 94 22.44 10.25 2.40
N LEU A 95 21.44 10.60 3.22
CA LEU A 95 21.35 10.15 4.62
C LEU A 95 20.49 8.90 4.75
N GLY A 96 19.50 8.73 3.87
CA GLY A 96 18.56 7.61 3.87
C GLY A 96 17.18 8.05 3.36
N ILE A 97 16.11 7.44 3.87
CA ILE A 97 14.73 7.71 3.45
C ILE A 97 13.83 8.00 4.63
N PHE A 98 12.86 8.88 4.44
CA PHE A 98 11.77 9.10 5.39
C PHE A 98 10.45 8.69 4.73
N SER A 99 9.65 7.88 5.43
CA SER A 99 8.39 7.34 4.94
C SER A 99 7.26 7.52 5.96
N GLU A 100 6.02 7.33 5.49
CA GLU A 100 4.84 7.32 6.35
C GLU A 100 4.99 6.33 7.51
N ARG A 101 5.67 5.19 7.27
CA ARG A 101 5.94 4.20 8.31
C ARG A 101 6.94 4.65 9.36
N ASP A 102 7.95 5.40 8.96
CA ASP A 102 8.94 5.93 9.92
C ASP A 102 8.23 6.85 10.92
N LEU A 103 7.31 7.69 10.43
CA LEU A 103 6.43 8.49 11.28
C LEU A 103 5.59 7.63 12.23
N ILE A 104 4.92 6.60 11.71
CA ILE A 104 4.04 5.74 12.51
C ILE A 104 4.82 5.02 13.61
N ARG A 105 6.02 4.50 13.30
CA ARG A 105 6.93 3.88 14.27
C ARG A 105 7.42 4.88 15.31
N LEU A 106 7.76 6.09 14.90
CA LEU A 106 8.20 7.15 15.80
C LEU A 106 7.11 7.51 16.80
N ILE A 107 5.88 7.73 16.32
CA ILE A 107 4.74 8.10 17.16
C ILE A 107 4.35 6.98 18.12
N ALA A 108 4.33 5.73 17.65
CA ALA A 108 4.02 4.57 18.49
C ALA A 108 5.04 4.33 19.62
N ARG A 109 6.25 4.90 19.50
CA ARG A 109 7.28 4.90 20.54
C ARG A 109 7.19 6.11 21.48
N GLY A 110 6.15 6.93 21.36
CA GLY A 110 5.98 8.17 22.12
C GLY A 110 6.80 9.34 21.57
N GLY A 111 7.33 9.24 20.36
CA GLY A 111 8.09 10.32 19.72
C GLY A 111 7.24 11.56 19.48
N ASN A 112 7.77 12.72 19.85
CA ASN A 112 7.18 14.01 19.54
C ASN A 112 7.80 14.56 18.25
N ILE A 113 6.96 14.85 17.25
CA ILE A 113 7.40 15.32 15.94
C ILE A 113 7.47 16.84 15.82
N ASN A 114 7.01 17.59 16.85
CA ASN A 114 6.98 19.04 16.82
C ASN A 114 8.42 19.57 16.71
N ASN A 115 8.69 20.32 15.65
CA ASN A 115 10.02 20.86 15.31
C ASN A 115 11.12 19.80 15.17
N MET A 116 10.76 18.52 15.03
CA MET A 116 11.73 17.46 14.78
C MET A 116 12.26 17.57 13.35
N TYR A 117 13.57 17.50 13.20
CA TYR A 117 14.20 17.45 11.88
C TYR A 117 14.05 16.08 11.24
N VAL A 118 13.89 16.04 9.92
CA VAL A 118 13.75 14.78 9.16
C VAL A 118 14.99 13.90 9.33
N ARG A 119 16.18 14.50 9.47
CA ARG A 119 17.44 13.75 9.72
C ARG A 119 17.43 12.88 10.99
N ASP A 120 16.52 13.17 11.93
CA ASP A 120 16.40 12.46 13.19
C ASP A 120 15.25 11.44 13.19
N ALA A 121 14.42 11.45 12.13
CA ALA A 121 13.25 10.58 11.99
C ALA A 121 13.40 9.52 10.87
N LEU A 122 14.45 9.59 10.05
CA LEU A 122 14.60 8.74 8.86
C LEU A 122 15.07 7.30 9.16
N SER A 123 14.78 6.40 8.21
CA SER A 123 15.50 5.14 8.06
C SER A 123 16.85 5.39 7.38
N LYS A 124 17.95 5.29 8.15
CA LYS A 124 19.31 5.55 7.67
C LYS A 124 19.71 4.66 6.50
N LYS A 125 20.51 5.18 5.57
CA LYS A 125 20.90 4.51 4.32
C LYS A 125 21.44 3.10 4.50
N GLU A 126 22.10 2.80 5.61
CA GLU A 126 22.66 1.46 5.90
C GLU A 126 21.57 0.40 6.09
N GLY A 127 20.36 0.81 6.48
CA GLY A 127 19.19 -0.07 6.62
C GLY A 127 18.21 0.02 5.45
N VAL A 128 18.54 0.76 4.38
CA VAL A 128 17.68 0.92 3.21
C VAL A 128 18.10 -0.07 2.14
N ALA A 129 17.15 -0.88 1.66
CA ALA A 129 17.41 -1.76 0.52
C ALA A 129 17.68 -0.94 -0.74
N THR A 130 18.77 -1.27 -1.42
CA THR A 130 19.20 -0.62 -2.67
C THR A 130 19.32 -1.62 -3.79
N CYS A 131 19.07 -1.17 -5.02
CA CYS A 131 19.35 -1.89 -6.26
C CYS A 131 19.93 -0.91 -7.30
N PHE A 132 20.36 -1.41 -8.46
CA PHE A 132 20.99 -0.62 -9.52
C PHE A 132 20.15 -0.61 -10.80
N LEU A 133 20.25 0.47 -11.58
CA LEU A 133 19.49 0.65 -12.84
C LEU A 133 19.63 -0.49 -13.85
N ASN A 134 20.78 -1.16 -13.86
CA ASN A 134 21.09 -2.25 -14.78
C ASN A 134 20.61 -3.63 -14.29
N GLN A 135 20.14 -3.73 -13.05
CA GLN A 135 19.54 -4.97 -12.53
C GLN A 135 18.17 -5.22 -13.17
N ARG A 136 17.68 -6.45 -13.05
CA ARG A 136 16.43 -6.90 -13.65
C ARG A 136 15.24 -6.63 -12.74
N VAL A 137 14.04 -6.53 -13.32
CA VAL A 137 12.80 -6.43 -12.54
C VAL A 137 12.62 -7.63 -11.59
N SER A 138 13.04 -8.83 -12.01
CA SER A 138 13.02 -10.03 -11.15
C SER A 138 13.88 -9.89 -9.88
N ASP A 139 14.92 -9.06 -9.89
CA ASP A 139 15.76 -8.82 -8.72
C ASP A 139 14.98 -8.03 -7.64
N LEU A 140 14.02 -7.17 -8.01
CA LEU A 140 13.12 -6.51 -7.05
C LEU A 140 12.25 -7.53 -6.32
N GLY A 141 11.75 -8.53 -7.05
CA GLY A 141 10.99 -9.64 -6.47
C GLY A 141 11.76 -10.31 -5.34
N LYS A 142 13.03 -10.64 -5.58
CA LYS A 142 13.93 -11.22 -4.58
C LYS A 142 14.17 -10.28 -3.40
N ILE A 143 14.41 -8.99 -3.63
CA ILE A 143 14.63 -8.02 -2.55
C ILE A 143 13.38 -7.90 -1.67
N PHE A 144 12.20 -7.75 -2.27
CA PHE A 144 10.94 -7.67 -1.52
C PHE A 144 10.68 -8.93 -0.70
N THR A 145 10.92 -10.12 -1.26
CA THR A 145 10.64 -11.38 -0.58
C THR A 145 11.66 -11.73 0.51
N THR A 146 12.94 -11.51 0.26
CA THR A 146 14.03 -11.94 1.16
C THR A 146 14.35 -10.92 2.24
N GLN A 147 14.31 -9.62 1.94
CA GLN A 147 14.69 -8.57 2.88
C GLN A 147 13.50 -8.01 3.65
N ASN A 148 12.27 -8.41 3.30
CA ASN A 148 11.01 -7.96 3.94
C ASN A 148 10.93 -6.42 4.04
N VAL A 149 11.42 -5.73 3.00
CA VAL A 149 11.44 -4.27 2.91
C VAL A 149 10.21 -3.74 2.21
N GLN A 150 9.84 -2.50 2.52
CA GLN A 150 8.70 -1.86 1.87
C GLN A 150 9.08 -0.85 0.80
N ASN A 151 10.31 -0.38 0.79
CA ASN A 151 10.77 0.60 -0.17
C ASN A 151 12.16 0.18 -0.62
N ILE A 152 12.44 0.34 -1.91
CA ILE A 152 13.76 0.08 -2.49
C ILE A 152 14.23 1.36 -3.17
N VAL A 153 15.45 1.75 -2.90
CA VAL A 153 16.10 2.87 -3.58
C VAL A 153 16.86 2.33 -4.79
N VAL A 154 16.64 2.92 -5.96
CA VAL A 154 17.37 2.57 -7.19
C VAL A 154 18.53 3.53 -7.34
N MET A 155 19.73 3.00 -7.48
CA MET A 155 20.98 3.72 -7.69
C MET A 155 21.34 3.71 -9.18
N LYS A 156 21.97 4.79 -9.67
CA LYS A 156 22.43 4.88 -11.07
C LYS A 156 23.52 3.84 -11.36
N GLU A 157 24.55 3.83 -10.52
CA GLU A 157 25.72 2.96 -10.60
C GLU A 157 26.23 2.67 -9.18
N SER A 158 27.21 1.76 -9.05
CA SER A 158 27.93 1.52 -7.79
C SER A 158 28.92 2.66 -7.47
N SER A 159 28.43 3.90 -7.48
CA SER A 159 29.21 5.09 -7.12
C SER A 159 29.65 5.01 -5.66
N LEU A 160 30.93 5.27 -5.40
CA LEU A 160 31.51 5.31 -4.05
C LEU A 160 31.09 6.56 -3.23
N LYS A 161 30.44 7.54 -3.87
CA LYS A 161 30.16 8.84 -3.26
C LYS A 161 28.91 8.85 -2.36
N ASN A 162 27.96 7.94 -2.56
CA ASN A 162 26.72 7.84 -1.77
C ASN A 162 25.98 9.19 -1.60
N THR A 163 25.84 9.93 -2.69
CA THR A 163 25.16 11.23 -2.74
C THR A 163 23.74 11.10 -3.29
N ILE A 164 22.93 12.15 -3.11
CA ILE A 164 21.58 12.19 -3.67
C ILE A 164 21.58 12.12 -5.21
N HIS A 165 22.68 12.56 -5.86
CA HIS A 165 22.85 12.52 -7.31
C HIS A 165 23.07 11.12 -7.86
N ASP A 166 23.46 10.18 -7.00
CA ASP A 166 23.60 8.77 -7.33
C ASP A 166 22.25 8.04 -7.33
N LEU A 167 21.18 8.66 -6.80
CA LEU A 167 19.83 8.10 -6.81
C LEU A 167 19.20 8.23 -8.21
N ALA A 168 18.59 7.14 -8.66
CA ALA A 168 17.91 7.02 -9.94
C ALA A 168 16.39 6.89 -9.81
N GLY A 169 15.90 6.34 -8.70
CA GLY A 169 14.47 6.17 -8.44
C GLY A 169 14.16 5.66 -7.05
N LEU A 170 12.88 5.68 -6.71
CA LEU A 170 12.31 5.05 -5.51
C LEU A 170 11.27 4.05 -5.99
N ILE A 171 11.35 2.79 -5.55
CA ILE A 171 10.34 1.78 -5.83
C ILE A 171 9.47 1.61 -4.59
N THR A 172 8.22 2.09 -4.66
CA THR A 172 7.16 1.79 -3.68
C THR A 172 6.00 1.04 -4.32
N SER A 173 4.98 0.73 -3.53
CA SER A 173 3.73 0.15 -4.05
C SER A 173 3.10 1.02 -5.14
N ARG A 174 3.28 2.35 -5.11
CA ARG A 174 2.70 3.25 -6.10
C ARG A 174 3.44 3.18 -7.44
N GLU A 175 4.77 3.25 -7.43
CA GLU A 175 5.57 3.21 -8.67
C GLU A 175 5.43 1.83 -9.34
N LEU A 176 5.33 0.76 -8.56
CA LEU A 176 5.00 -0.57 -9.09
C LEU A 176 3.64 -0.55 -9.79
N ALA A 177 2.59 -0.02 -9.15
CA ALA A 177 1.25 0.07 -9.74
C ALA A 177 1.21 0.95 -11.01
N GLN A 178 1.85 2.13 -10.98
CA GLN A 178 1.96 3.00 -12.15
C GLN A 178 2.70 2.32 -13.30
N TYR A 179 3.76 1.59 -12.96
CA TYR A 179 4.50 0.82 -13.94
C TYR A 179 3.63 -0.25 -14.59
N PHE A 180 2.90 -1.05 -13.80
CA PHE A 180 1.95 -2.01 -14.34
C PHE A 180 0.86 -1.39 -15.21
N HIS A 181 0.32 -0.24 -14.81
CA HIS A 181 -0.66 0.47 -15.63
C HIS A 181 -0.07 0.88 -16.99
N SER A 182 1.22 1.21 -17.04
CA SER A 182 1.92 1.57 -18.28
C SER A 182 2.39 0.38 -19.13
N MET A 183 2.12 -0.86 -18.70
CA MET A 183 2.57 -2.05 -19.43
C MET A 183 1.81 -2.30 -20.72
N GLU A 184 2.50 -2.94 -21.66
CA GLU A 184 1.88 -3.47 -22.87
C GLU A 184 0.85 -4.56 -22.51
N PRO A 185 -0.29 -4.63 -23.22
CA PRO A 185 -1.34 -5.60 -22.93
C PRO A 185 -0.86 -7.06 -22.81
N ALA A 186 0.10 -7.46 -23.66
CA ALA A 186 0.68 -8.81 -23.66
C ALA A 186 1.36 -9.18 -22.33
N VAL A 187 1.97 -8.21 -21.64
CA VAL A 187 2.58 -8.45 -20.32
C VAL A 187 1.51 -8.61 -19.26
N VAL A 188 0.41 -7.83 -19.36
CA VAL A 188 -0.71 -7.91 -18.42
C VAL A 188 -1.44 -9.26 -18.55
N GLU A 189 -1.54 -9.82 -19.76
CA GLU A 189 -2.13 -11.13 -20.03
C GLU A 189 -1.45 -12.27 -19.23
N GLU A 190 -0.16 -12.15 -18.91
CA GLU A 190 0.57 -13.14 -18.09
C GLU A 190 0.01 -13.23 -16.66
N PHE A 191 -0.61 -12.15 -16.16
CA PHE A 191 -1.21 -12.08 -14.83
C PHE A 191 -2.71 -12.45 -14.82
N GLU A 192 -3.32 -12.73 -15.98
CA GLU A 192 -4.75 -13.08 -16.06
C GLU A 192 -5.07 -14.47 -15.50
N HIS A 193 -4.08 -15.36 -15.46
CA HIS A 193 -4.24 -16.72 -14.94
C HIS A 193 -4.00 -16.84 -13.43
N VAL A 194 -3.42 -15.80 -12.83
CA VAL A 194 -3.18 -15.73 -11.38
C VAL A 194 -4.42 -15.11 -10.75
N LEU A 195 -5.05 -15.79 -9.79
CA LEU A 195 -6.26 -15.30 -9.15
C LEU A 195 -5.97 -14.73 -7.76
N VAL A 196 -6.81 -13.81 -7.30
CA VAL A 196 -6.74 -13.25 -5.94
C VAL A 196 -6.91 -14.34 -4.89
N LYS A 197 -7.67 -15.41 -5.18
CA LYS A 197 -7.73 -16.59 -4.30
C LYS A 197 -6.36 -17.25 -4.08
N ASP A 198 -5.50 -17.27 -5.09
CA ASP A 198 -4.16 -17.84 -4.98
C ASP A 198 -3.29 -16.97 -4.06
N MET A 199 -3.49 -15.64 -4.10
CA MET A 199 -2.89 -14.71 -3.15
C MET A 199 -3.39 -14.96 -1.72
N LEU A 200 -4.70 -15.19 -1.53
CA LEU A 200 -5.29 -15.53 -0.23
C LEU A 200 -4.68 -16.81 0.34
N ASP A 201 -4.59 -17.85 -0.46
CA ASP A 201 -4.05 -19.14 -0.03
C ASP A 201 -2.56 -19.05 0.34
N HIS A 202 -1.78 -18.29 -0.43
CA HIS A 202 -0.37 -18.01 -0.11
C HIS A 202 -0.22 -17.23 1.20
N ASN A 203 -1.06 -16.21 1.40
CA ASN A 203 -0.93 -15.30 2.54
C ASN A 203 -1.40 -15.91 3.87
N LYS A 204 -2.31 -16.91 3.84
CA LYS A 204 -2.74 -17.64 5.04
C LYS A 204 -1.55 -18.16 5.85
N SER A 205 -0.52 -18.69 5.20
CA SER A 205 0.67 -19.22 5.88
C SER A 205 1.51 -18.17 6.62
N LYS A 206 1.63 -16.95 6.08
CA LYS A 206 2.47 -15.87 6.63
C LYS A 206 1.74 -14.97 7.63
N VAL A 207 0.46 -14.71 7.39
CA VAL A 207 -0.33 -13.81 8.23
C VAL A 207 -0.68 -14.46 9.56
N HIS A 208 -0.93 -15.77 9.60
CA HIS A 208 -1.20 -16.49 10.85
C HIS A 208 -0.04 -16.38 11.85
N GLU A 209 1.22 -16.37 11.37
CA GLU A 209 2.41 -16.21 12.21
C GLU A 209 2.52 -14.78 12.78
N ARG A 210 2.17 -13.75 12.00
CA ARG A 210 2.30 -12.34 12.41
C ARG A 210 1.14 -11.83 13.26
N LEU A 211 -0.07 -12.35 13.04
CA LEU A 211 -1.32 -11.82 13.60
C LEU A 211 -2.01 -12.78 14.59
N ASN A 212 -1.31 -13.78 15.13
CA ASN A 212 -1.88 -14.77 16.06
C ASN A 212 -3.22 -15.34 15.56
N GLU A 213 -3.21 -16.01 14.41
CA GLU A 213 -4.39 -16.66 13.80
C GLU A 213 -5.43 -15.73 13.13
N GLN A 214 -5.31 -14.40 13.22
CA GLN A 214 -6.18 -13.47 12.50
C GLN A 214 -5.67 -13.20 11.08
N SER A 215 -6.54 -13.24 10.06
CA SER A 215 -6.16 -12.90 8.68
C SER A 215 -6.12 -11.40 8.39
N ILE A 216 -6.77 -10.58 9.24
CA ILE A 216 -6.95 -9.14 9.03
C ILE A 216 -7.02 -8.43 10.38
N LEU A 217 -6.33 -7.29 10.51
CA LEU A 217 -6.50 -6.39 11.65
C LEU A 217 -7.65 -5.43 11.43
N ALA A 218 -8.49 -5.27 12.45
CA ALA A 218 -9.63 -4.37 12.44
C ALA A 218 -9.70 -3.52 13.71
N VAL A 219 -10.32 -2.35 13.60
CA VAL A 219 -10.65 -1.45 14.71
C VAL A 219 -12.07 -0.95 14.56
N GLU A 220 -12.77 -0.69 15.67
CA GLU A 220 -14.09 -0.08 15.60
C GLU A 220 -14.01 1.40 15.17
N LEU A 221 -15.05 1.93 14.53
CA LEU A 221 -15.13 3.36 14.18
C LEU A 221 -14.98 4.29 15.39
N SER A 222 -15.38 3.80 16.56
CA SER A 222 -15.36 4.50 17.84
C SER A 222 -13.95 4.59 18.41
N SER A 223 -13.03 3.71 17.97
CA SER A 223 -11.64 3.63 18.45
C SER A 223 -10.92 4.96 18.24
N GLN A 224 -9.98 5.27 19.13
CA GLN A 224 -9.15 6.46 18.97
C GLN A 224 -8.12 6.21 17.86
N VAL A 225 -7.82 7.25 17.09
CA VAL A 225 -6.81 7.21 16.03
C VAL A 225 -5.46 6.72 16.57
N LYS A 226 -5.08 7.13 17.79
CA LYS A 226 -3.83 6.69 18.40
C LYS A 226 -3.77 5.17 18.57
N ASP A 227 -4.86 4.52 18.95
CA ASP A 227 -4.88 3.09 19.21
C ASP A 227 -4.68 2.32 17.90
N ALA A 228 -5.34 2.76 16.82
CA ALA A 228 -5.14 2.21 15.48
C ALA A 228 -3.70 2.39 14.98
N VAL A 229 -3.07 3.55 15.23
CA VAL A 229 -1.67 3.81 14.88
C VAL A 229 -0.71 2.90 15.66
N HIS A 230 -0.95 2.69 16.95
CA HIS A 230 -0.15 1.76 17.76
C HIS A 230 -0.33 0.31 17.29
N LEU A 231 -1.56 -0.07 16.92
CA LEU A 231 -1.85 -1.40 16.37
C LEU A 231 -1.10 -1.64 15.06
N MET A 232 -1.14 -0.67 14.13
CA MET A 232 -0.39 -0.69 12.88
C MET A 232 1.12 -0.85 13.12
N ALA A 233 1.68 -0.06 14.04
CA ALA A 233 3.10 -0.14 14.37
C ALA A 233 3.49 -1.48 15.02
N LYS A 234 2.67 -1.99 15.94
CA LYS A 234 2.89 -3.26 16.65
C LYS A 234 3.00 -4.44 15.70
N TYR A 235 2.08 -4.52 14.73
CA TYR A 235 2.00 -5.63 13.79
C TYR A 235 2.72 -5.36 12.45
N GLY A 236 3.28 -4.17 12.29
CA GLY A 236 4.01 -3.78 11.07
C GLY A 236 3.13 -3.69 9.83
N VAL A 237 1.84 -3.37 9.99
CA VAL A 237 0.88 -3.21 8.88
C VAL A 237 0.64 -1.72 8.61
N GLY A 238 0.34 -1.37 7.36
CA GLY A 238 0.05 0.01 6.96
C GLY A 238 -1.44 0.34 6.82
N CYS A 239 -2.32 -0.61 7.12
CA CYS A 239 -3.77 -0.47 6.99
C CYS A 239 -4.50 -1.41 7.94
N VAL A 240 -5.63 -0.96 8.46
CA VAL A 240 -6.60 -1.74 9.24
C VAL A 240 -8.00 -1.57 8.65
N MET A 241 -8.81 -2.60 8.75
CA MET A 241 -10.24 -2.49 8.44
C MET A 241 -10.95 -1.73 9.56
N VAL A 242 -12.00 -0.98 9.22
CA VAL A 242 -12.81 -0.27 10.20
C VAL A 242 -14.17 -0.91 10.29
N THR A 243 -14.57 -1.26 11.52
CA THR A 243 -15.86 -1.89 11.77
C THR A 243 -16.90 -0.96 12.38
N SER A 244 -18.19 -1.29 12.18
CA SER A 244 -19.28 -0.70 12.94
C SER A 244 -19.24 -1.13 14.41
N ASP A 245 -19.89 -0.36 15.27
CA ASP A 245 -20.08 -0.72 16.67
C ASP A 245 -21.01 -1.94 16.76
N HIS A 246 -20.51 -3.04 17.34
CA HIS A 246 -21.20 -4.32 17.47
C HIS A 246 -22.46 -4.27 18.36
N SER A 247 -22.79 -3.12 18.97
CA SER A 247 -24.01 -2.91 19.76
C SER A 247 -25.27 -2.58 18.94
N LYS A 248 -25.16 -2.40 17.62
CA LYS A 248 -26.32 -2.24 16.71
C LYS A 248 -26.18 -3.20 15.53
N GLY A 249 -27.12 -4.14 15.45
CA GLY A 249 -27.14 -5.19 14.43
C GLY A 249 -26.84 -4.67 13.01
N ALA A 250 -26.03 -5.45 12.31
CA ALA A 250 -25.54 -5.23 10.96
C ALA A 250 -26.61 -4.68 9.99
N LEU A 251 -26.40 -3.45 9.51
CA LEU A 251 -27.15 -2.81 8.41
C LEU A 251 -26.20 -2.36 7.30
N HIS A 252 -25.21 -3.18 7.01
CA HIS A 252 -24.27 -3.01 5.91
C HIS A 252 -24.19 -4.33 5.13
N PRO A 253 -24.04 -4.33 3.79
CA PRO A 253 -23.94 -5.56 2.99
C PRO A 253 -22.78 -6.49 3.41
N TYR A 254 -21.83 -5.93 4.16
CA TYR A 254 -20.76 -6.61 4.87
C TYR A 254 -20.98 -6.33 6.35
N PRO A 255 -21.35 -7.30 7.20
CA PRO A 255 -22.13 -7.05 8.41
C PRO A 255 -21.43 -6.12 9.41
N ASP A 256 -20.09 -6.05 9.39
CA ASP A 256 -19.35 -5.21 10.31
C ASP A 256 -18.36 -4.24 9.65
N VAL A 257 -17.97 -4.35 8.37
CA VAL A 257 -16.92 -3.48 7.81
C VAL A 257 -17.52 -2.25 7.14
N ILE A 258 -17.12 -1.05 7.58
CA ILE A 258 -17.63 0.24 7.10
C ILE A 258 -16.56 1.13 6.44
N GLY A 259 -15.29 0.71 6.47
CA GLY A 259 -14.20 1.48 5.89
C GLY A 259 -12.82 0.85 6.10
N MET A 260 -11.79 1.61 5.73
CA MET A 260 -10.38 1.33 5.95
C MET A 260 -9.68 2.54 6.54
N PHE A 261 -8.64 2.31 7.33
CA PHE A 261 -7.79 3.35 7.87
C PHE A 261 -6.31 2.99 7.65
N THR A 262 -5.59 3.82 6.89
CA THR A 262 -4.17 3.61 6.59
C THR A 262 -3.27 4.65 7.27
N GLU A 263 -1.96 4.40 7.22
CA GLU A 263 -0.91 5.37 7.60
C GLU A 263 -1.13 6.73 6.89
N ARG A 264 -1.63 6.71 5.66
CA ARG A 264 -1.87 7.90 4.85
C ARG A 264 -3.09 8.67 5.28
N GLU A 265 -4.19 8.00 5.64
CA GLU A 265 -5.35 8.70 6.23
C GLU A 265 -4.98 9.32 7.58
N TYR A 266 -4.16 8.66 8.39
CA TYR A 266 -3.65 9.26 9.61
C TYR A 266 -2.93 10.59 9.33
N ILE A 267 -2.00 10.59 8.37
CA ILE A 267 -1.22 11.78 8.02
C ILE A 267 -2.12 12.87 7.46
N ARG A 268 -2.94 12.55 6.46
CA ARG A 268 -3.76 13.52 5.71
C ARG A 268 -4.93 14.06 6.51
N ASN A 269 -5.68 13.17 7.15
CA ASN A 269 -6.99 13.50 7.72
C ASN A 269 -6.92 13.82 9.21
N CYS A 270 -5.83 13.49 9.89
CA CYS A 270 -5.62 13.81 11.30
C CYS A 270 -4.45 14.79 11.47
N LEU A 271 -3.22 14.35 11.19
CA LEU A 271 -2.01 15.06 11.58
C LEU A 271 -1.79 16.39 10.83
N LEU A 272 -1.88 16.38 9.50
CA LEU A 272 -1.71 17.59 8.69
C LEU A 272 -2.87 18.57 8.86
N LYS A 273 -4.06 18.08 9.22
CA LYS A 273 -5.23 18.92 9.57
C LYS A 273 -5.19 19.45 11.01
N GLY A 274 -4.15 19.13 11.79
CA GLY A 274 -4.02 19.60 13.16
C GLY A 274 -5.11 19.08 14.09
N LYS A 275 -5.74 17.94 13.77
CA LYS A 275 -6.71 17.31 14.67
C LYS A 275 -5.97 16.79 15.90
N ASP A 276 -6.62 16.89 17.06
CA ASP A 276 -6.11 16.29 18.28
C ASP A 276 -6.21 14.77 18.19
N LYS A 277 -5.05 14.11 18.06
CA LYS A 277 -4.95 12.64 17.93
C LYS A 277 -5.50 11.88 19.15
N ASP A 278 -5.55 12.52 20.31
CA ASP A 278 -6.05 11.93 21.55
C ASP A 278 -7.57 12.01 21.67
N ASN A 279 -8.21 12.85 20.85
CA ASN A 279 -9.67 13.02 20.80
C ASN A 279 -10.28 12.71 19.42
N CYS A 280 -9.47 12.37 18.42
CA CYS A 280 -9.94 12.00 17.09
C CYS A 280 -10.30 10.51 17.02
N ARG A 281 -11.50 10.19 16.53
CA ARG A 281 -11.92 8.81 16.30
C ARG A 281 -11.56 8.36 14.89
N VAL A 282 -11.39 7.05 14.72
CA VAL A 282 -11.07 6.45 13.41
C VAL A 282 -12.17 6.75 12.39
N GLY A 283 -13.45 6.68 12.80
CA GLY A 283 -14.59 6.98 11.92
C GLY A 283 -14.58 8.40 11.32
N ASP A 284 -13.92 9.37 11.97
CA ASP A 284 -13.85 10.76 11.52
C ASP A 284 -12.79 10.99 10.41
N VAL A 285 -11.92 10.02 10.17
CA VAL A 285 -10.74 10.15 9.30
C VAL A 285 -10.53 8.97 8.36
N MET A 286 -11.27 7.88 8.52
CA MET A 286 -11.23 6.69 7.67
C MET A 286 -11.68 6.97 6.23
N GLN A 287 -11.32 6.08 5.32
CA GLN A 287 -11.90 5.98 3.99
C GLN A 287 -13.14 5.09 4.05
N SER A 288 -14.32 5.64 3.74
CA SER A 288 -15.60 4.91 3.72
C SER A 288 -16.00 4.38 2.34
N ASN A 289 -15.53 5.01 1.25
CA ASN A 289 -15.77 4.53 -0.11
C ASN A 289 -14.53 3.78 -0.62
N MET A 290 -14.62 2.46 -0.69
CA MET A 290 -13.49 1.59 -1.02
C MET A 290 -13.73 0.87 -2.34
N ALA A 291 -12.70 0.87 -3.19
CA ALA A 291 -12.59 -0.13 -4.23
C ALA A 291 -12.30 -1.49 -3.57
N LEU A 292 -12.88 -2.57 -4.10
CA LEU A 292 -12.68 -3.91 -3.57
C LEU A 292 -12.60 -4.95 -4.69
N VAL A 293 -12.08 -6.12 -4.36
CA VAL A 293 -11.98 -7.27 -5.26
C VAL A 293 -12.61 -8.51 -4.64
N THR A 294 -12.88 -9.53 -5.45
CA THR A 294 -13.31 -10.86 -4.98
C THR A 294 -12.23 -11.91 -5.29
N PRO A 295 -12.26 -13.11 -4.69
CA PRO A 295 -11.29 -14.18 -4.97
C PRO A 295 -11.17 -14.57 -6.46
N GLU A 296 -12.21 -14.31 -7.24
CA GLU A 296 -12.31 -14.61 -8.68
C GLU A 296 -11.61 -13.58 -9.56
N PHE A 297 -11.22 -12.43 -9.01
CA PHE A 297 -10.46 -11.44 -9.76
C PHE A 297 -9.10 -12.01 -10.14
N SER A 298 -8.62 -11.69 -11.34
CA SER A 298 -7.24 -11.96 -11.72
C SER A 298 -6.29 -10.93 -11.10
N ALA A 299 -5.01 -11.27 -10.98
CA ALA A 299 -3.97 -10.34 -10.56
C ALA A 299 -3.87 -9.16 -11.54
N ALA A 300 -4.06 -9.40 -12.84
CA ALA A 300 -4.17 -8.34 -13.84
C ALA A 300 -5.30 -7.34 -13.52
N GLN A 301 -6.49 -7.83 -13.18
CA GLN A 301 -7.63 -6.99 -12.77
C GLN A 301 -7.35 -6.24 -11.46
N PHE A 302 -6.76 -6.92 -10.48
CA PHE A 302 -6.34 -6.30 -9.21
C PHE A 302 -5.38 -5.13 -9.46
N ILE A 303 -4.35 -5.35 -10.26
CA ILE A 303 -3.31 -4.36 -10.58
C ILE A 303 -3.92 -3.14 -11.27
N ARG A 304 -4.78 -3.35 -12.27
CA ARG A 304 -5.49 -2.27 -12.97
C ARG A 304 -6.35 -1.46 -12.01
N LEU A 305 -7.17 -2.13 -11.20
CA LEU A 305 -8.04 -1.46 -10.22
C LEU A 305 -7.23 -0.65 -9.21
N PHE A 306 -6.10 -1.19 -8.75
CA PHE A 306 -5.20 -0.51 -7.82
C PHE A 306 -4.64 0.78 -8.42
N ALA A 307 -4.21 0.75 -9.68
CA ALA A 307 -3.69 1.92 -10.38
C ALA A 307 -4.77 2.99 -10.64
N ASP A 308 -5.94 2.58 -11.13
CA ASP A 308 -7.03 3.48 -11.50
C ASP A 308 -7.69 4.13 -10.29
N SER A 309 -7.77 3.41 -9.16
CA SER A 309 -8.43 3.90 -7.94
C SER A 309 -7.51 4.72 -7.05
N HIS A 310 -6.22 4.84 -7.38
CA HIS A 310 -5.19 5.50 -6.56
C HIS A 310 -5.17 5.03 -5.09
N VAL A 311 -5.49 3.75 -4.87
CA VAL A 311 -5.49 3.13 -3.54
C VAL A 311 -4.15 2.47 -3.26
N ARG A 312 -3.86 2.23 -1.98
CA ARG A 312 -2.65 1.49 -1.55
C ARG A 312 -2.93 0.08 -1.08
N TYR A 313 -4.20 -0.20 -0.83
CA TYR A 313 -4.72 -1.48 -0.40
C TYR A 313 -6.06 -1.73 -1.08
N LEU A 314 -6.33 -2.98 -1.44
CA LEU A 314 -7.62 -3.46 -1.87
C LEU A 314 -8.06 -4.56 -0.90
N PRO A 315 -9.21 -4.40 -0.23
CA PRO A 315 -9.81 -5.47 0.53
C PRO A 315 -10.40 -6.51 -0.41
N VAL A 316 -10.28 -7.78 -0.03
CA VAL A 316 -10.85 -8.92 -0.74
C VAL A 316 -12.09 -9.37 0.00
N PHE A 317 -13.24 -9.35 -0.66
CA PHE A 317 -14.49 -9.83 -0.10
C PHE A 317 -14.97 -11.11 -0.76
N SER A 318 -15.63 -11.99 0.00
CA SER A 318 -16.12 -13.27 -0.50
C SER A 318 -17.06 -13.15 -1.70
N THR A 319 -17.80 -12.05 -1.80
CA THR A 319 -18.70 -11.75 -2.92
C THR A 319 -18.70 -10.24 -3.21
N SER A 320 -19.07 -9.87 -4.44
CA SER A 320 -19.25 -8.47 -4.82
C SER A 320 -20.48 -7.86 -4.12
N PRO A 321 -20.55 -6.54 -3.90
CA PRO A 321 -21.74 -5.83 -3.42
C PRO A 321 -22.97 -6.01 -4.33
N GLU A 322 -22.74 -6.31 -5.61
CA GLU A 322 -23.82 -6.48 -6.58
C GLU A 322 -24.45 -7.89 -6.51
N ASP A 323 -23.63 -8.87 -6.14
CA ASP A 323 -24.05 -10.26 -5.91
C ASP A 323 -24.44 -10.50 -4.44
N ALA A 324 -24.12 -9.56 -3.55
CA ALA A 324 -24.55 -9.53 -2.15
C ALA A 324 -26.04 -9.16 -2.05
N GLN A 325 -26.92 -10.04 -2.53
CA GLN A 325 -28.34 -10.01 -2.19
C GLN A 325 -28.57 -10.30 -0.69
N ASP A 326 -27.57 -10.87 -0.02
CA ASP A 326 -27.55 -11.17 1.41
C ASP A 326 -26.36 -10.52 2.12
N SER A 327 -26.60 -10.04 3.33
CA SER A 327 -25.69 -9.32 4.24
C SER A 327 -24.59 -10.22 4.82
N THR A 328 -24.07 -11.19 4.05
CA THR A 328 -23.20 -12.29 4.51
C THR A 328 -21.78 -12.20 3.97
N SER A 329 -21.48 -11.19 3.16
CA SER A 329 -20.16 -11.10 2.54
C SER A 329 -19.10 -10.72 3.58
N MET A 330 -17.98 -11.44 3.57
CA MET A 330 -16.92 -11.30 4.58
C MET A 330 -15.64 -10.79 3.94
N CYS A 331 -14.90 -9.95 4.67
CA CYS A 331 -13.55 -9.57 4.26
C CYS A 331 -12.62 -10.78 4.51
N LEU A 332 -12.04 -11.31 3.44
CA LEU A 332 -11.18 -12.50 3.44
C LEU A 332 -9.70 -12.14 3.55
N GLY A 333 -9.32 -10.95 3.10
CA GLY A 333 -7.96 -10.46 3.16
C GLY A 333 -7.84 -8.99 2.77
N LEU A 334 -6.66 -8.43 3.01
CA LEU A 334 -6.32 -7.06 2.63
C LEU A 334 -4.96 -7.08 1.93
N PHE A 335 -4.92 -6.64 0.67
CA PHE A 335 -3.72 -6.74 -0.15
C PHE A 335 -3.26 -5.39 -0.68
N SER A 336 -1.95 -5.21 -0.71
CA SER A 336 -1.24 -4.20 -1.47
C SER A 336 -0.74 -4.77 -2.79
N ILE A 337 -0.26 -3.93 -3.70
CA ILE A 337 0.38 -4.40 -4.95
C ILE A 337 1.58 -5.33 -4.67
N LYS A 338 2.25 -5.20 -3.50
CA LYS A 338 3.44 -6.01 -3.17
C LYS A 338 3.10 -7.46 -2.96
N ASP A 339 1.89 -7.76 -2.52
CA ASP A 339 1.47 -9.13 -2.22
C ASP A 339 1.43 -10.00 -3.49
N ILE A 340 1.27 -9.37 -4.66
CA ILE A 340 1.44 -10.03 -5.96
C ILE A 340 2.89 -10.47 -6.17
N PHE A 341 3.87 -9.60 -5.87
CA PHE A 341 5.29 -9.99 -5.95
C PHE A 341 5.60 -11.11 -4.96
N PHE A 342 5.05 -11.06 -3.75
CA PHE A 342 5.23 -12.16 -2.81
C PHE A 342 4.68 -13.49 -3.34
N LEU A 343 3.51 -13.51 -3.97
CA LEU A 343 2.98 -14.73 -4.60
C LEU A 343 3.89 -15.25 -5.71
N LEU A 344 4.35 -14.35 -6.59
CA LEU A 344 5.13 -14.71 -7.77
C LEU A 344 6.56 -15.15 -7.45
N PHE A 345 7.16 -14.62 -6.38
CA PHE A 345 8.57 -14.81 -6.05
C PHE A 345 8.85 -15.59 -4.75
N SER A 346 7.84 -15.92 -3.94
CA SER A 346 8.06 -16.74 -2.73
C SER A 346 8.00 -18.25 -3.00
N SER A 347 7.63 -18.66 -4.22
CA SER A 347 7.33 -20.06 -4.52
C SER A 347 8.52 -20.79 -5.20
N GLY A 348 9.66 -20.12 -5.38
CA GLY A 348 10.91 -20.68 -5.93
C GLY A 348 11.88 -21.19 -4.89
#